data_AF-A0A2J8IQ73-F1
#
_entry.id   AF-A0A2J8IQ73-F1
#
_cell.length_a   1.000
_cell.length_b   1.000
_cell.length_c   1.000
_cell.angle_alpha   90.00
_cell.angle_beta   90.00
_cell.angle_gamma   90.00
#
_symmetry.space_group_name_H-M   'P 1'
#
loop_
_entity.id
_entity.type
_entity.pdbx_description
1 polymer ?
#
loop_
_entity_poly.entity_id
_entity_poly.type
_entity_poly.pdbx_seq_one_letter_code
_entity_poly.pdbx_strand_id
1 'polypeptide(L)'
;MCCQVCEAVRSGNEEVLADVRTIVNQISYTPQDPRDLCGRILTTCYMASKNSSQETCTRARELAQQIGSHHISLNIDPAVKAVMGIFSLVTGKSPLFAAHGGSSRENLALQNVQARIRMVLAYLFAQLSLWSRGVHGGLLVLGSANVDE
;
A
#
# COMPACT_ATOMS: atom_id res chain seq x y z
N MET A 1 -15.89 4.07 -9.60
CA MET A 1 -16.30 2.87 -8.82
C MET A 1 -17.14 3.23 -7.60
N CYS A 2 -16.62 3.73 -6.46
CA CYS A 2 -17.45 3.99 -5.26
C CYS A 2 -18.67 4.89 -5.54
N CYS A 3 -18.53 5.92 -6.37
CA CYS A 3 -19.66 6.77 -6.77
C CYS A 3 -20.77 5.99 -7.47
N GLN A 4 -20.41 5.09 -8.38
CA GLN A 4 -21.34 4.25 -9.14
C GLN A 4 -22.01 3.22 -8.23
N VAL A 5 -21.27 2.66 -7.27
CA VAL A 5 -21.83 1.75 -6.26
C VAL A 5 -22.86 2.46 -5.39
N CYS A 6 -22.53 3.63 -4.85
CA CYS A 6 -23.48 4.42 -4.07
C CYS A 6 -24.71 4.82 -4.89
N GLU A 7 -24.55 5.16 -6.17
CA GLU A 7 -25.65 5.49 -7.07
C GLU A 7 -26.55 4.27 -7.32
N ALA A 8 -25.99 3.11 -7.65
CA ALA A 8 -26.76 1.89 -7.85
C ALA A 8 -27.57 1.49 -6.60
N VAL A 9 -26.98 1.61 -5.41
CA VAL A 9 -27.69 1.36 -4.14
C VAL A 9 -28.82 2.37 -3.94
N ARG A 10 -28.60 3.66 -4.22
CA ARG A 10 -29.66 4.69 -4.13
C ARG A 10 -30.79 4.45 -5.13
N SER A 11 -30.49 3.90 -6.29
CA SER A 11 -31.48 3.50 -7.30
C SER A 11 -32.24 2.20 -6.94
N GLY A 12 -31.98 1.60 -5.78
CA GLY A 12 -32.68 0.40 -5.31
C GLY A 12 -32.11 -0.92 -5.82
N ASN A 13 -30.86 -0.94 -6.29
CA ASN A 13 -30.21 -2.20 -6.68
C ASN A 13 -29.83 -3.03 -5.43
N GLU A 14 -30.66 -4.03 -5.12
CA GLU A 14 -30.49 -4.90 -3.95
C GLU A 14 -29.27 -5.83 -4.05
N GLU A 15 -28.89 -6.26 -5.26
CA GLU A 15 -27.73 -7.11 -5.50
C GLU A 15 -26.43 -6.36 -5.15
N VAL A 16 -26.27 -5.13 -5.66
CA VAL A 16 -25.10 -4.29 -5.33
C VAL A 16 -25.04 -3.99 -3.83
N LEU A 17 -26.19 -3.77 -3.18
CA LEU A 17 -26.24 -3.55 -1.73
C LEU A 17 -25.80 -4.81 -0.95
N ALA A 18 -26.25 -5.99 -1.36
CA ALA A 18 -25.85 -7.26 -0.76
C ALA A 18 -24.35 -7.52 -0.93
N ASP A 19 -23.79 -7.25 -2.11
CA ASP A 19 -22.36 -7.39 -2.38
C ASP A 19 -21.53 -6.46 -1.51
N VAL A 20 -21.90 -5.19 -1.42
CA VAL A 20 -21.20 -4.22 -0.55
C VAL A 20 -21.20 -4.69 0.89
N ARG A 21 -22.34 -5.11 1.43
CA ARG A 21 -22.48 -5.61 2.81
C ARG A 21 -21.62 -6.84 3.07
N THR A 22 -21.49 -7.71 2.06
CA THR A 22 -20.63 -8.89 2.11
C THR A 22 -19.16 -8.48 2.13
N ILE A 23 -18.73 -7.61 1.22
CA ILE A 23 -17.34 -7.13 1.10
C ILE A 23 -16.90 -6.41 2.38
N VAL A 24 -17.73 -5.52 2.93
CA VAL A 24 -17.41 -4.80 4.16
C VAL A 24 -17.69 -5.61 5.43
N ASN A 25 -18.24 -6.82 5.29
CA ASN A 25 -18.69 -7.70 6.36
C ASN A 25 -19.58 -7.00 7.41
N GLN A 26 -20.56 -6.21 6.94
CA GLN A 26 -21.50 -5.47 7.79
C GLN A 26 -22.90 -5.45 7.16
N ILE A 27 -23.79 -6.30 7.67
CA ILE A 27 -25.16 -6.48 7.15
C ILE A 27 -26.00 -5.20 7.25
N SER A 28 -25.77 -4.38 8.28
CA SER A 28 -26.50 -3.13 8.49
C SER A 28 -25.96 -1.96 7.67
N TYR A 29 -24.84 -2.11 6.97
CA TYR A 29 -24.20 -1.03 6.24
C TYR A 29 -24.94 -0.72 4.94
N THR A 30 -25.18 0.56 4.69
CA THR A 30 -25.74 1.07 3.42
C THR A 30 -24.88 2.25 2.99
N PRO A 31 -24.13 2.16 1.86
CA PRO A 31 -23.21 3.20 1.45
C PRO A 31 -23.96 4.47 1.02
N GLN A 32 -23.67 5.60 1.67
CA GLN A 32 -24.23 6.91 1.33
C GLN A 32 -23.17 7.85 0.73
N ASP A 33 -21.98 7.87 1.32
CA ASP A 33 -20.83 8.64 0.87
C ASP A 33 -19.81 7.72 0.17
N PRO A 34 -19.48 7.97 -1.11
CA PRO A 34 -18.43 7.25 -1.82
C PRO A 34 -17.07 7.25 -1.12
N ARG A 35 -16.74 8.32 -0.37
CA ARG A 35 -15.46 8.43 0.35
C ARG A 35 -15.43 7.52 1.57
N ASP A 36 -16.52 7.41 2.33
CA ASP A 36 -16.65 6.43 3.42
C ASP A 36 -16.54 4.99 2.89
N LEU A 37 -17.23 4.69 1.78
CA LEU A 37 -17.13 3.38 1.14
C LEU A 37 -15.68 3.09 0.71
N CYS A 38 -15.01 4.07 0.09
CA CYS A 38 -13.60 3.96 -0.32
C CYS A 38 -12.69 3.62 0.87
N GLY A 39 -12.88 4.27 2.03
CA GLY A 39 -12.09 4.03 3.23
C GLY A 39 -12.23 2.62 3.82
N ARG A 40 -13.33 1.93 3.51
CA ARG A 40 -13.60 0.56 3.95
C ARG A 40 -12.97 -0.48 3.03
N ILE A 41 -13.02 -0.26 1.73
CA ILE A 41 -12.65 -1.26 0.72
C ILE A 41 -11.27 -1.03 0.11
N LEU A 42 -10.72 0.19 0.21
CA LEU A 42 -9.42 0.54 -0.34
C LEU A 42 -8.49 1.03 0.77
N THR A 43 -7.40 0.29 0.96
CA THR A 43 -6.26 0.71 1.77
C THR A 43 -5.09 1.05 0.85
N THR A 44 -4.59 2.27 0.97
CA THR A 44 -3.38 2.73 0.27
C THR A 44 -2.21 2.74 1.23
N CYS A 45 -1.00 2.41 0.76
CA CYS A 45 0.19 2.37 1.60
C CYS A 45 1.37 3.05 0.89
N TYR A 46 1.82 4.19 1.43
CA TYR A 46 3.03 4.85 0.99
C TYR A 46 4.24 4.33 1.78
N MET A 47 5.20 3.74 1.09
CA MET A 47 6.39 3.11 1.69
C MET A 47 7.65 3.90 1.33
N ALA A 48 7.89 4.96 2.11
CA ALA A 48 9.00 5.89 1.96
C ALA A 48 10.35 5.20 2.19
N SER A 49 11.38 5.69 1.52
CA SER A 49 12.78 5.40 1.80
C SER A 49 13.57 6.72 1.89
N LYS A 50 14.83 6.66 2.28
CA LYS A 50 15.79 7.78 2.23
C LYS A 50 15.83 8.52 0.89
N ASN A 51 15.53 7.81 -0.20
CA ASN A 51 15.56 8.36 -1.56
C ASN A 51 14.19 8.89 -2.01
N SER A 52 13.16 8.80 -1.16
CA SER A 52 11.83 9.31 -1.45
C SER A 52 11.75 10.81 -1.14
N SER A 53 11.16 11.59 -2.04
CA SER A 53 10.98 13.03 -1.83
C SER A 53 9.74 13.34 -0.99
N GLN A 54 9.78 14.44 -0.25
CA GLN A 54 8.61 14.97 0.48
C GLN A 54 7.43 15.19 -0.47
N GLU A 55 7.69 15.62 -1.69
CA GLU A 55 6.68 15.84 -2.72
C GLU A 55 5.90 14.57 -3.06
N THR A 56 6.58 13.44 -3.30
CA THR A 56 5.89 12.18 -3.59
C THR A 56 5.05 11.68 -2.41
N CYS A 57 5.53 11.88 -1.17
CA CYS A 57 4.77 11.56 0.03
C CYS A 57 3.53 12.43 0.16
N THR A 58 3.66 13.73 -0.07
CA THR A 58 2.54 14.69 -0.03
C THR A 58 1.49 14.35 -1.08
N ARG A 59 1.89 14.13 -2.34
CA ARG A 59 0.97 13.77 -3.43
C ARG A 59 0.20 12.47 -3.12
N ALA A 60 0.87 11.45 -2.58
CA ALA A 60 0.21 10.20 -2.20
C ALA A 60 -0.83 10.40 -1.09
N ARG A 61 -0.51 11.22 -0.09
CA ARG A 61 -1.43 11.57 1.00
C ARG A 61 -2.63 12.37 0.49
N GLU A 62 -2.39 13.39 -0.33
CA GLU A 62 -3.44 14.25 -0.90
C GLU A 62 -4.40 13.43 -1.76
N LEU A 63 -3.89 12.56 -2.62
CA LEU A 63 -4.72 11.67 -3.43
C LEU A 63 -5.58 10.76 -2.55
N ALA A 64 -4.96 10.11 -1.54
CA ALA A 64 -5.68 9.25 -0.62
C ALA A 64 -6.79 10.00 0.14
N GLN A 65 -6.52 11.25 0.53
CA GLN A 65 -7.50 12.12 1.18
C GLN A 65 -8.64 12.48 0.23
N GLN A 66 -8.34 12.85 -1.02
CA GLN A 66 -9.36 13.21 -2.01
C GLN A 66 -10.33 12.05 -2.26
N ILE A 67 -9.82 10.82 -2.43
CA ILE A 67 -10.65 9.64 -2.69
C ILE A 67 -11.27 9.03 -1.43
N GLY A 68 -10.75 9.36 -0.24
CA GLY A 68 -11.24 8.83 1.04
C GLY A 68 -10.71 7.44 1.41
N SER A 69 -9.62 6.97 0.81
CA SER A 69 -9.05 5.65 1.13
C SER A 69 -8.43 5.62 2.53
N HIS A 70 -8.37 4.44 3.15
CA HIS A 70 -7.57 4.26 4.36
C HIS A 70 -6.08 4.33 4.02
N HIS A 71 -5.38 5.36 4.48
CA HIS A 71 -3.98 5.61 4.08
C HIS A 71 -2.99 5.27 5.18
N ILE A 72 -2.03 4.41 4.85
CA ILE A 72 -0.89 4.06 5.70
C ILE A 72 0.35 4.73 5.11
N SER A 73 1.17 5.32 5.97
CA SER A 73 2.48 5.87 5.58
C SER A 73 3.54 5.34 6.52
N LEU A 74 4.60 4.76 5.96
CA LEU A 74 5.69 4.15 6.72
C LEU A 74 7.03 4.36 6.03
N ASN A 75 8.11 4.26 6.82
CA ASN A 75 9.48 4.31 6.32
C ASN A 75 10.10 2.89 6.34
N ILE A 76 10.60 2.43 5.18
CA ILE A 76 11.23 1.11 5.03
C ILE A 76 12.73 1.08 5.34
N ASP A 77 13.36 2.25 5.55
CA ASP A 77 14.80 2.36 5.77
C ASP A 77 15.31 1.50 6.92
N PRO A 78 14.62 1.37 8.07
CA PRO A 78 15.08 0.47 9.13
C PRO A 78 15.22 -0.98 8.66
N ALA A 79 14.24 -1.48 7.89
CA ALA A 79 14.28 -2.83 7.34
C ALA A 79 15.38 -2.98 6.29
N VAL A 80 15.53 -2.01 5.39
CA VAL A 80 16.59 -2.01 4.37
C VAL A 80 17.97 -2.03 5.03
N LYS A 81 18.18 -1.18 6.06
CA LYS A 81 19.43 -1.13 6.82
C LYS A 81 19.72 -2.43 7.54
N ALA A 82 18.72 -3.09 8.13
CA ALA A 82 18.91 -4.37 8.79
C ALA A 82 19.40 -5.45 7.81
N VAL A 83 18.76 -5.54 6.64
CA VAL A 83 19.17 -6.50 5.58
C VAL A 83 20.58 -6.20 5.08
N MET A 84 20.92 -4.92 4.90
CA MET A 84 22.27 -4.51 4.49
C MET A 84 23.32 -4.73 5.57
N GLY A 85 22.96 -4.56 6.85
CA GLY A 85 23.85 -4.83 7.97
C GLY A 85 24.31 -6.29 8.01
N ILE A 86 23.42 -7.24 7.69
CA ILE A 86 23.77 -8.66 7.58
C ILE A 86 24.82 -8.88 6.49
N PHE A 87 24.60 -8.30 5.29
CA PHE A 87 25.55 -8.43 4.19
C PHE A 87 26.92 -7.84 4.53
N SER A 88 26.94 -6.65 5.16
CA SER A 88 28.18 -5.99 5.57
C SER A 88 28.92 -6.74 6.65
N LEU A 89 28.21 -7.36 7.61
CA LEU A 89 28.81 -8.20 8.64
C LEU A 89 29.53 -9.42 8.04
N VAL A 90 28.92 -10.07 7.03
CA VAL A 90 29.47 -11.29 6.42
C VAL A 90 30.61 -10.99 5.44
N THR A 91 30.52 -9.89 4.69
CA THR A 91 31.44 -9.62 3.56
C THR A 91 32.47 -8.53 3.84
N GLY A 92 32.28 -7.73 4.89
CA GLY A 92 33.07 -6.52 5.14
C GLY A 92 32.81 -5.38 4.14
N LYS A 93 31.82 -5.50 3.23
CA LYS A 93 31.51 -4.50 2.21
C LYS A 93 30.15 -3.85 2.44
N SER A 94 30.03 -2.57 2.08
CA SER A 94 28.76 -1.82 2.14
C SER A 94 28.40 -1.32 0.75
N PRO A 95 27.37 -1.89 0.09
CA PRO A 95 26.95 -1.44 -1.23
C PRO A 95 26.50 0.02 -1.23
N LEU A 96 26.86 0.75 -2.28
CA LEU A 96 26.45 2.14 -2.48
C LEU A 96 25.51 2.30 -3.68
N PHE A 97 24.62 3.30 -3.63
CA PHE A 97 23.85 3.71 -4.81
C PHE A 97 24.79 4.34 -5.85
N ALA A 98 24.40 4.30 -7.12
CA ALA A 98 25.17 4.93 -8.20
C ALA A 98 25.37 6.44 -7.95
N ALA A 99 24.34 7.12 -7.40
CA ALA A 99 24.40 8.53 -7.00
C ALA A 99 25.42 8.83 -5.89
N HIS A 100 25.93 7.80 -5.21
CA HIS A 100 26.95 7.90 -4.14
C HIS A 100 28.25 7.18 -4.52
N GLY A 101 28.49 6.95 -5.81
CA GLY A 101 29.73 6.33 -6.31
C GLY A 101 29.74 4.80 -6.33
N GLY A 102 28.59 4.13 -6.11
CA GLY A 102 28.48 2.69 -6.25
C GLY A 102 28.42 2.22 -7.71
N SER A 103 28.80 0.97 -7.94
CA SER A 103 28.71 0.33 -9.27
C SER A 103 27.27 0.01 -9.66
N SER A 104 27.02 -0.26 -10.95
CA SER A 104 25.71 -0.69 -11.46
C SER A 104 25.18 -1.94 -10.74
N ARG A 105 26.08 -2.85 -10.33
CA ARG A 105 25.74 -4.07 -9.58
C ARG A 105 25.24 -3.74 -8.17
N GLU A 106 25.93 -2.85 -7.46
CA GLU A 106 25.54 -2.42 -6.12
C GLU A 106 24.20 -1.68 -6.15
N ASN A 107 24.06 -0.77 -7.12
CA ASN A 107 22.84 0.00 -7.32
C ASN A 107 21.63 -0.92 -7.59
N LEU A 108 21.78 -1.90 -8.49
CA LEU A 108 20.73 -2.88 -8.78
C LEU A 108 20.39 -3.73 -7.55
N ALA A 109 21.39 -4.15 -6.76
CA ALA A 109 21.16 -4.90 -5.54
C ALA A 109 20.34 -4.08 -4.50
N LEU A 110 20.68 -2.81 -4.31
CA LEU A 110 19.95 -1.92 -3.39
C LEU A 110 18.52 -1.65 -3.84
N GLN A 111 18.28 -1.44 -5.13
CA GLN A 111 16.93 -1.30 -5.69
C GLN A 111 16.10 -2.58 -5.48
N ASN A 112 16.73 -3.73 -5.74
CA ASN A 112 16.12 -5.05 -5.54
C ASN A 112 15.69 -5.31 -4.10
N VAL A 113 16.52 -4.93 -3.12
CA VAL A 113 16.20 -5.04 -1.69
C VAL A 113 15.04 -4.13 -1.32
N GLN A 114 15.06 -2.86 -1.74
CA GLN A 114 13.96 -1.94 -1.47
C GLN A 114 12.62 -2.44 -2.05
N ALA A 115 12.60 -2.92 -3.29
CA ALA A 115 11.39 -3.44 -3.92
C ALA A 115 10.84 -4.68 -3.18
N ARG A 116 11.70 -5.62 -2.82
CA ARG A 116 11.30 -6.84 -2.10
C ARG A 116 10.79 -6.57 -0.69
N ILE A 117 11.39 -5.60 0.00
CA ILE A 117 10.90 -5.18 1.32
C ILE A 117 9.50 -4.56 1.21
N ARG A 118 9.26 -3.71 0.20
CA ARG A 118 7.91 -3.16 -0.04
C ARG A 118 6.89 -4.27 -0.30
N MET A 119 7.25 -5.26 -1.11
CA MET A 119 6.40 -6.42 -1.38
C MET A 119 6.04 -7.16 -0.08
N VAL A 120 7.05 -7.54 0.72
CA VAL A 120 6.82 -8.25 1.99
C VAL A 120 5.94 -7.45 2.94
N LEU A 121 6.20 -6.15 3.08
CA LEU A 121 5.39 -5.27 3.92
C LEU A 121 3.95 -5.16 3.38
N ALA A 122 3.76 -5.04 2.06
CA ALA A 122 2.43 -4.92 1.47
C ALA A 122 1.57 -6.15 1.80
N TYR A 123 2.13 -7.35 1.67
CA TYR A 123 1.43 -8.58 2.05
C TYR A 123 1.19 -8.67 3.56
N LEU A 124 2.15 -8.27 4.40
CA LEU A 124 1.96 -8.25 5.85
C LEU A 124 0.79 -7.34 6.27
N PHE A 125 0.77 -6.10 5.76
CA PHE A 125 -0.31 -5.15 6.02
C PHE A 125 -1.63 -5.64 5.42
N ALA A 126 -1.61 -6.25 4.24
CA ALA A 126 -2.83 -6.78 3.62
C ALA A 126 -3.49 -7.86 4.48
N GLN A 127 -2.70 -8.73 5.10
CA GLN A 127 -3.20 -9.80 5.97
C GLN A 127 -3.62 -9.31 7.36
N LEU A 128 -2.96 -8.29 7.91
CA LEU A 128 -3.13 -7.91 9.32
C LEU A 128 -3.81 -6.55 9.57
N SER A 129 -3.99 -5.68 8.58
CA SER A 129 -4.56 -4.34 8.81
C SER A 129 -6.05 -4.34 9.17
N LEU A 130 -6.82 -5.32 8.70
CA LEU A 130 -8.21 -5.50 9.13
C LEU A 130 -8.26 -6.13 10.52
N TRP A 131 -7.47 -7.19 10.72
CA TRP A 131 -7.33 -7.85 12.02
C TRP A 131 -6.92 -6.88 13.15
N SER A 132 -5.95 -6.00 12.92
CA SER A 132 -5.49 -5.02 13.92
C SER A 132 -6.56 -4.00 14.32
N ARG A 133 -7.63 -3.86 13.50
CA ARG A 133 -8.78 -2.99 13.75
C ARG A 133 -10.01 -3.76 14.25
N GLY A 134 -9.89 -5.07 14.50
CA GLY A 134 -11.01 -5.93 14.87
C GLY A 134 -12.01 -6.19 13.73
N VAL A 135 -11.60 -5.97 12.48
CA VAL A 135 -12.41 -6.23 11.28
C VAL A 135 -12.02 -7.59 10.71
N HIS A 136 -13.01 -8.39 10.34
CA HIS A 136 -12.77 -9.69 9.70
C HIS A 136 -12.39 -9.53 8.22
N GLY A 137 -11.66 -10.51 7.69
CA GLY A 137 -11.26 -10.57 6.29
C GLY A 137 -9.78 -10.26 6.08
N GLY A 138 -9.39 -10.16 4.81
CA GLY A 138 -8.05 -9.79 4.38
C GLY A 138 -8.12 -8.89 3.15
N LEU A 139 -7.04 -8.18 2.88
CA LEU A 139 -6.92 -7.33 1.69
C LEU A 139 -6.21 -8.09 0.57
N LEU A 140 -6.61 -7.81 -0.66
CA LEU A 140 -5.87 -8.22 -1.85
C LEU A 140 -4.80 -7.17 -2.18
N VAL A 141 -3.55 -7.61 -2.36
CA VAL A 141 -2.47 -6.72 -2.83
C VAL A 141 -2.62 -6.51 -4.33
N LEU A 142 -2.71 -5.25 -4.75
CA LEU A 142 -2.76 -4.87 -6.17
C LEU A 142 -1.37 -4.52 -6.68
N GLY A 143 -0.93 -5.22 -7.74
CA GLY A 143 0.25 -4.83 -8.50
C GLY A 143 -0.07 -3.63 -9.40
N SER A 144 0.90 -2.73 -9.58
CA SER A 144 0.75 -1.52 -10.40
C SER A 144 1.56 -1.57 -11.70
N ALA A 145 2.06 -2.74 -12.08
CA ALA A 145 2.88 -2.88 -13.29
C ALA A 145 2.04 -2.59 -14.55
N ASN A 146 2.63 -1.87 -15.49
CA ASN A 146 2.03 -1.59 -16.79
C ASN A 146 2.73 -2.39 -17.90
N VAL A 147 2.23 -2.31 -19.14
CA VAL A 147 2.71 -3.13 -20.27
C VAL A 147 4.13 -2.74 -20.72
N ASP A 148 4.56 -1.51 -20.43
CA ASP A 148 5.87 -0.98 -20.84
C ASP A 148 6.99 -1.34 -19.85
N GLU A 149 6.64 -1.84 -18.65
CA GLU A 149 7.58 -2.26 -17.58
C GLU A 149 8.04 -3.72 -17.74
#